data_AF-A0A3S0CT68-F1
#
_entry.id   AF-A0A3S0CT68-F1
#
_cell.length_a   1.000
_cell.length_b   1.000
_cell.length_c   1.000
_cell.angle_alpha   90.00
_cell.angle_beta   90.00
_cell.angle_gamma   90.00
#
_symmetry.space_group_name_H-M   'P 1'
#
loop_
_entity.id
_entity.type
_entity.pdbx_description
1 polymer ?
#
loop_
_entity_poly.entity_id
_entity_poly.type
_entity_poly.pdbx_seq_one_letter_code
_entity_poly.pdbx_strand_id
1 'polypeptide(L)' 'MPIGNLTSQIFANIYLNEFDRYVRHTLKPRGYVRYGDDFVLFVDDETEAQKVQIVASKWLE' A
#
# COMPACT_ATOMS: atom_id res chain seq x y z
N MET A 1 -10.64 9.47 -18.39
CA MET A 1 -11.30 10.66 -17.81
C MET A 1 -10.96 10.67 -16.33
N PRO A 2 -10.41 11.74 -15.73
CA PRO A 2 -10.20 11.74 -14.29
C PRO A 2 -11.58 11.80 -13.64
N ILE A 3 -12.03 10.67 -13.09
CA ILE A 3 -13.28 10.60 -12.33
C ILE A 3 -12.93 11.09 -10.91
N GLY A 4 -13.28 12.34 -10.60
CA GLY A 4 -13.27 12.86 -9.23
C GLY A 4 -12.44 14.12 -8.97
N ASN A 5 -12.78 14.79 -7.87
CA ASN A 5 -12.15 16.01 -7.36
C ASN A 5 -10.63 15.83 -7.15
N LEU A 6 -9.82 16.43 -8.03
CA LEU A 6 -8.35 16.30 -8.05
C LEU A 6 -7.72 16.57 -6.67
N THR A 7 -8.26 17.54 -5.94
CA THR A 7 -7.78 17.89 -4.60
C THR A 7 -7.91 16.72 -3.62
N SER A 8 -9.04 16.00 -3.64
CA SER A 8 -9.24 14.83 -2.79
C SER A 8 -8.28 13.69 -3.14
N GLN A 9 -8.00 13.48 -4.44
CA GLN A 9 -7.04 12.47 -4.88
C GLN A 9 -5.61 12.81 -4.45
N ILE A 10 -5.23 14.08 -4.47
CA ILE A 10 -3.91 14.54 -3.98
C ILE A 10 -3.79 14.27 -2.48
N PHE A 11 -4.80 14.63 -1.69
CA PHE A 11 -4.78 14.37 -0.24
C PHE A 11 -4.73 12.88 0.09
N ALA A 12 -5.49 12.04 -0.61
CA ALA A 12 -5.43 10.60 -0.46
C ALA A 12 -4.02 10.05 -0.76
N ASN A 13 -3.39 10.51 -1.85
CA ASN A 13 -2.03 10.10 -2.20
C ASN A 13 -0.98 10.54 -1.18
N ILE A 14 -1.14 11.71 -0.54
CA ILE A 14 -0.24 12.18 0.52
C ILE A 14 -0.39 11.31 1.77
N TYR A 15 -1.61 10.99 2.17
CA TYR A 15 -1.87 10.11 3.31
C TYR A 15 -1.29 8.71 3.07
N LEU A 16 -1.57 8.12 1.90
CA LEU A 16 -1.08 6.79 1.53
C LEU A 16 0.44 6.73 1.29
N ASN A 17 1.11 7.86 1.09
CA ASN A 17 2.57 7.90 0.98
C ASN A 17 3.27 7.50 2.29
N GLU A 18 2.64 7.69 3.45
CA GLU A 18 3.18 7.17 4.72
C GLU A 18 3.12 5.64 4.78
N PHE A 19 2.03 5.05 4.26
CA PHE A 19 1.92 3.61 4.10
C PHE A 19 2.95 3.06 3.12
N ASP A 20 3.14 3.72 1.97
CA ASP A 20 4.17 3.36 0.98
C ASP A 20 5.57 3.30 1.63
N ARG A 21 5.86 4.26 2.52
CA ARG A 21 7.11 4.30 3.28
C ARG A 21 7.19 3.15 4.28
N TYR A 22 6.11 2.85 5.01
CA TYR A 22 6.06 1.70 5.91
C TYR A 22 6.32 0.38 5.17
N VAL A 23 5.65 0.15 4.04
CA VAL A 23 5.83 -1.06 3.22
C VAL A 23 7.27 -1.18 2.74
N ARG A 24 7.85 -0.11 2.20
CA ARG A 24 9.21 -0.15 1.63
C ARG A 24 10.31 -0.28 2.68
N HIS A 25 10.17 0.35 3.85
CA HIS A 25 11.22 0.37 4.87
C HIS A 25 11.10 -0.72 5.92
N THR A 26 9.87 -1.11 6.28
CA THR A 26 9.60 -2.11 7.32
C THR A 26 9.37 -3.49 6.72
N LEU A 27 8.42 -3.62 5.80
CA LEU A 27 8.02 -4.91 5.23
C LEU A 27 9.01 -5.42 4.17
N LYS A 28 9.60 -4.51 3.38
CA LYS A 28 10.61 -4.81 2.35
C LYS A 28 10.21 -5.97 1.43
N PRO A 29 9.02 -5.92 0.79
CA PRO A 29 8.60 -6.96 -0.15
C PRO A 29 9.53 -6.99 -1.37
N ARG A 30 9.55 -8.10 -2.12
CA ARG A 30 10.27 -8.20 -3.40
C ARG A 30 9.78 -7.19 -4.43
N GLY A 31 8.49 -6.89 -4.40
CA GLY A 31 7.88 -5.88 -5.27
C GLY A 31 6.69 -5.23 -4.60
N TYR A 32 6.46 -3.96 -4.92
CA TYR A 32 5.34 -3.19 -4.42
C TYR A 32 4.79 -2.29 -5.53
N VAL A 33 3.48 -2.36 -5.76
CA VAL A 33 2.76 -1.51 -6.71
C VAL A 33 1.51 -0.97 -6.04
N ARG A 34 1.28 0.33 -6.20
CA ARG A 34 0.07 1.02 -5.74
C ARG A 34 -0.63 1.68 -6.91
N TYR A 35 -1.94 1.52 -6.99
CA TYR A 35 -2.79 2.19 -7.96
C TYR A 35 -4.02 2.78 -7.27
N GLY A 36 -3.95 4.08 -6.95
CA GLY A 36 -4.99 4.73 -6.15
C GLY A 36 -5.07 4.10 -4.77
N ASP A 37 -6.20 3.45 -4.49
CA ASP A 37 -6.51 2.76 -3.24
C ASP A 37 -6.21 1.24 -3.30
N ASP A 38 -5.78 0.72 -4.46
CA ASP A 38 -5.39 -0.69 -4.62
C ASP A 38 -3.88 -0.88 -4.40
N PHE A 39 -3.52 -1.91 -3.62
CA PHE A 39 -2.14 -2.25 -3.29
C PHE A 39 -1.82 -3.69 -3.68
N VAL A 40 -0.68 -3.91 -4.32
CA VAL A 40 -0.17 -5.23 -4.69
C VAL A 40 1.25 -5.39 -4.17
N LEU A 41 1.46 -6.43 -3.37
CA LEU A 41 2.75 -6.80 -2.79
C LEU A 41 3.19 -8.15 -3.36
N PHE A 42 4.45 -8.24 -3.76
CA PHE A 42 5.09 -9.47 -4.22
C PHE A 42 6.09 -9.92 -3.14
N VAL A 43 5.93 -11.16 -2.68
CA VAL A 43 6.71 -11.79 -1.62
C VAL A 43 7.05 -13.22 -2.00
N ASP A 44 7.92 -13.87 -1.22
CA ASP A 44 8.57 -15.12 -1.66
C ASP A 44 7.75 -16.37 -1.38
N ASP A 45 6.96 -16.34 -0.31
CA ASP A 45 6.17 -17.48 0.13
C ASP A 45 4.78 -17.07 0.62
N GLU A 46 3.87 -18.04 0.62
CA GLU A 46 2.47 -17.84 1.03
C GLU A 46 2.35 -17.42 2.51
N THR A 47 3.26 -17.90 3.37
CA THR A 47 3.24 -17.57 4.80
C THR A 47 3.63 -16.11 5.02
N GLU A 48 4.62 -15.61 4.30
CA GLU A 48 5.00 -14.21 4.25
C GLU A 48 3.88 -13.36 3.68
N ALA A 49 3.20 -13.81 2.62
CA ALA A 49 2.04 -13.11 2.05
C ALA A 49 0.93 -12.90 3.07
N GLN A 50 0.56 -13.96 3.81
CA GLN A 50 -0.46 -13.89 4.86
C GLN A 50 -0.04 -12.96 6.00
N LYS A 51 1.22 -13.05 6.46
CA LYS A 51 1.74 -12.16 7.51
C LYS A 51 1.73 -10.70 7.09
N VAL A 52 2.23 -10.40 5.90
CA VAL A 52 2.30 -9.05 5.36
C VAL A 52 0.90 -8.49 5.15
N GLN A 53 -0.05 -9.30 4.66
CA GLN A 53 -1.46 -8.91 4.53
C GLN A 53 -2.07 -8.53 5.88
N ILE A 54 -1.89 -9.34 6.93
CA ILE A 54 -2.43 -9.05 8.27
C ILE A 54 -1.83 -7.75 8.83
N VAL A 55 -0.51 -7.60 8.73
CA VAL A 55 0.21 -6.42 9.24
C VAL A 55 -0.17 -5.16 8.47
N ALA A 56 -0.29 -5.25 7.15
CA ALA A 56 -0.71 -4.14 6.29
C ALA A 56 -2.14 -3.70 6.60
N SER A 57 -3.09 -4.64 6.71
CA SER A 57 -4.48 -4.31 7.08
C SER A 57 -4.56 -3.65 8.45
N LYS A 58 -3.83 -4.16 9.44
CA LYS A 58 -3.79 -3.59 10.80
C LYS A 58 -3.18 -2.19 10.85
N TRP A 59 -2.28 -1.85 9.93
CA TRP A 59 -1.71 -0.51 9.85
C TRP A 59 -2.71 0.50 9.25
N LEU A 60 -3.57 0.04 8.34
CA LEU A 60 -4.57 0.85 7.66
C LEU A 60 -5.89 1.02 8.45
N GLU A 61 -6.13 0.18 9.47
CA GLU A 61 -7.18 0.37 10.48
C GLU A 61 -6.90 1.59 11.39
#